data_AF-A0A349B1A2-F1
#
_entry.id   AF-A0A349B1A2-F1
#
_cell.length_a   1.000
_cell.length_b   1.000
_cell.length_c   1.000
_cell.angle_alpha   90.00
_cell.angle_beta   90.00
_cell.angle_gamma   90.00
#
_symmetry.space_group_name_H-M   'P 1'
#
loop_
_entity.id
_entity.type
_entity.pdbx_description
1 polymer ?
#
loop_
_entity_poly.entity_id
_entity_poly.type
_entity_poly.pdbx_seq_one_letter_code
_entity_poly.pdbx_strand_id
1 'polypeptide(L)' 'MVVDPDGRTALEYGVTGVPESYLVAPDGTVLIKIEGGVTASALDDLLEQVQVADVDGEHLGDDDEADAS' A
#
# COMPACT_ATOMS: atom_id res chain seq x y z
N MET A 1 -9.02 7.66 -27.68
CA MET A 1 -7.64 7.23 -27.42
C MET A 1 -6.73 8.32 -27.94
N VAL A 2 -6.03 9.04 -27.06
CA VAL A 2 -5.05 10.06 -27.46
C VAL A 2 -3.67 9.46 -27.24
N VAL A 3 -2.85 9.50 -28.28
CA VAL A 3 -1.45 9.04 -28.27
C VAL A 3 -0.61 10.27 -28.55
N ASP A 4 0.32 10.58 -27.65
CA ASP A 4 1.25 11.72 -27.74
C ASP A 4 2.64 11.19 -28.12
N PRO A 5 3.03 11.24 -29.40
CA PRO A 5 4.26 10.61 -29.88
C PRO A 5 5.55 11.39 -29.54
N ASP A 6 5.43 12.64 -29.09
CA ASP A 6 6.56 13.55 -28.84
C ASP A 6 6.83 13.81 -27.34
N GLY A 7 6.06 13.20 -26.42
CA GLY A 7 6.29 13.27 -24.97
C GLY A 7 6.11 14.66 -24.34
N ARG A 8 5.43 15.59 -25.02
CA ARG A 8 5.33 16.99 -24.59
C ARG A 8 4.26 17.22 -23.51
N THR A 9 3.30 16.31 -23.39
CA THR A 9 2.25 16.41 -22.36
C THR A 9 2.81 16.33 -20.94
N ALA A 10 3.92 15.62 -20.71
CA ALA A 10 4.53 15.51 -19.38
C ALA A 10 5.15 16.83 -18.86
N LEU A 11 5.58 17.71 -19.78
CA LEU A 11 6.25 18.97 -19.43
C LEU A 11 5.25 20.09 -19.07
N GLU A 12 4.07 20.15 -19.70
CA GLU A 12 3.07 21.20 -19.43
C GLU A 12 2.37 21.08 -18.08
N TYR A 13 2.35 19.90 -17.46
CA TYR A 13 1.83 19.68 -16.09
C TYR A 13 2.90 19.79 -15.00
N GLY A 14 4.13 20.19 -15.34
CA GLY A 14 5.19 20.43 -14.36
C GLY A 14 5.72 19.17 -13.67
N VAL A 15 5.59 17.98 -14.29
CA VAL A 15 6.16 16.74 -13.76
C VAL A 15 7.66 16.72 -14.08
N THR A 16 8.46 17.44 -13.30
CA THR A 16 9.93 17.50 -13.45
C THR A 16 10.67 16.47 -12.59
N GLY A 17 9.94 15.59 -11.89
CA GLY A 17 10.49 14.57 -10.97
C GLY A 17 9.98 13.16 -11.27
N VAL A 18 10.71 12.15 -10.79
CA VAL A 18 10.22 10.77 -10.74
C VAL A 18 8.95 10.77 -9.88
N PRO A 19 7.84 10.16 -10.31
CA PRO A 19 6.65 10.04 -9.46
C PRO A 19 7.03 9.34 -8.15
N GLU A 20 6.45 9.70 -7.02
CA GLU A 20 6.69 9.02 -5.74
C GLU A 20 5.34 8.54 -5.18
N SER A 21 5.30 7.31 -4.67
CA SER A 21 4.14 6.71 -4.03
C SER A 21 4.46 6.36 -2.58
N TYR A 22 3.45 6.37 -1.70
CA TYR A 22 3.63 6.10 -0.28
C TYR A 22 2.55 5.13 0.22
N LEU A 23 2.95 4.18 1.05
CA LEU A 23 2.03 3.36 1.84
C LEU A 23 1.90 3.98 3.23
N VAL A 24 0.67 4.34 3.61
CA VAL A 24 0.37 5.04 4.86
C VAL A 24 -0.59 4.19 5.69
N ALA A 25 -0.27 3.99 6.96
CA ALA A 25 -1.09 3.27 7.91
C ALA A 25 -2.33 4.09 8.34
N PRO A 26 -3.36 3.45 8.92
CA PRO A 26 -4.59 4.13 9.35
C PRO A 26 -4.38 5.25 10.38
N ASP A 27 -3.31 5.17 11.17
CA ASP A 27 -2.90 6.19 12.16
C ASP A 27 -2.19 7.41 11.52
N GLY A 28 -1.95 7.37 10.20
CA GLY A 28 -1.25 8.41 9.46
C GLY A 28 0.27 8.20 9.35
N THR A 29 0.81 7.10 9.86
CA THR A 29 2.24 6.80 9.78
C THR A 29 2.63 6.33 8.37
N VAL A 30 3.68 6.91 7.79
CA VAL A 30 4.24 6.44 6.51
C VAL A 30 5.06 5.19 6.77
N LEU A 31 4.63 4.07 6.22
CA LEU A 31 5.32 2.79 6.37
C LEU A 31 6.39 2.60 5.28
N ILE A 32 6.06 2.96 4.03
CA ILE A 32 6.92 2.70 2.87
C ILE A 32 6.90 3.89 1.90
N LYS A 33 8.08 4.22 1.37
CA LYS A 33 8.27 5.14 0.23
C LYS A 33 8.63 4.33 -1.02
N ILE A 34 7.95 4.61 -2.12
CA ILE A 34 8.17 4.00 -3.43
C ILE A 34 8.60 5.09 -4.39
N GLU A 35 9.79 4.94 -4.96
CA GLU A 35 10.27 5.80 -6.04
C GLU A 35 9.73 5.25 -7.36
N GLY A 36 8.84 6.01 -7.98
CA GLY A 36 8.12 5.63 -9.19
C GLY A 36 6.62 5.47 -8.98
N GLY A 37 5.93 5.14 -10.07
CA GLY A 37 4.56 4.66 -10.02
C GLY A 37 4.50 3.26 -9.43
N VAL A 38 3.37 2.94 -8.80
CA VAL A 38 3.10 1.61 -8.23
C VAL A 38 2.23 0.79 -9.20
N THR A 39 2.47 -0.52 -9.28
CA THR A 39 1.56 -1.47 -9.95
C THR A 39 0.62 -2.11 -8.94
N ALA A 40 -0.54 -2.60 -9.38
CA ALA A 40 -1.48 -3.29 -8.50
C ALA A 40 -0.82 -4.49 -7.79
N SER A 41 -0.08 -5.33 -8.54
CA SER A 41 0.61 -6.48 -7.96
C SER A 41 1.66 -6.08 -6.91
N ALA A 42 2.44 -5.02 -7.17
CA ALA A 42 3.43 -4.54 -6.21
C ALA A 42 2.77 -3.97 -4.96
N LEU A 43 1.60 -3.35 -5.08
CA LEU A 43 0.84 -2.89 -3.93
C LEU A 43 0.31 -4.05 -3.09
N ASP A 44 -0.24 -5.09 -3.73
CA ASP A 44 -0.74 -6.29 -3.05
C ASP A 44 0.40 -6.98 -2.26
N ASP A 45 1.57 -7.14 -2.89
CA ASP A 45 2.77 -7.72 -2.24
C ASP A 45 3.21 -6.91 -1.01
N LEU A 46 3.12 -5.58 -1.07
CA LEU A 46 3.47 -4.69 0.05
C LEU A 46 2.44 -4.78 1.18
N LEU A 47 1.15 -4.88 0.84
CA LEU A 47 0.08 -5.04 1.81
C LEU A 47 0.19 -6.35 2.58
N GLU A 48 0.57 -7.45 1.91
CA GLU A 48 0.82 -8.74 2.58
C GLU A 48 1.99 -8.63 3.57
N GLN A 49 3.11 -8.02 3.15
CA GLN A 49 4.28 -7.83 4.02
C GLN A 49 3.97 -7.01 5.28
N VAL A 50 3.18 -5.94 5.14
CA VAL A 50 2.81 -5.07 6.28
C VAL A 50 1.78 -5.76 7.19
N GLN A 51 0.80 -6.47 6.63
CA GLN A 51 -0.20 -7.20 7.45
C GLN A 51 0.45 -8.31 8.27
N VAL A 52 1.45 -9.01 7.72
CA VAL A 52 2.20 -10.03 8.46
C VAL A 52 3.00 -9.42 9.63
N ALA A 53 3.37 -8.14 9.55
CA ALA A 53 4.04 -7.44 10.64
C ALA A 53 3.08 -6.90 11.73
N ASP A 54 1.78 -6.79 11.43
CA ASP A 54 0.76 -6.23 12.33
C ASP A 54 -0.05 -7.31 13.10
N VAL A 55 0.02 -8.57 12.67
CA VAL A 55 -0.69 -9.72 13.30
C VAL A 55 -0.10 -10.19 14.64
N ASP A 56 0.88 -9.48 15.22
CA ASP A 56 1.30 -9.69 16.61
C ASP A 56 0.35 -9.02 17.64
N GLY A 57 -0.77 -8.43 17.19
CA GLY A 57 -1.85 -7.90 18.01
C GLY A 57 -2.87 -8.95 18.44
N GLU A 58 -2.55 -9.69 19.50
CA GLU A 58 -3.46 -10.35 20.45
C GLU A 58 -4.77 -10.97 19.90
N HIS A 59 -4.73 -12.24 19.49
CA HIS A 59 -5.91 -13.11 19.56
C HIS A 59 -6.13 -13.53 21.02
N LEU A 60 -6.87 -12.71 21.77
CA LEU A 60 -7.44 -13.14 23.05
C LEU A 60 -8.41 -14.28 22.76
N GLY A 61 -8.07 -15.46 23.27
CA GLY A 61 -8.82 -16.69 23.04
C GLY A 61 -10.28 -16.56 23.49
N ASP A 62 -11.18 -16.97 22.61
CA ASP A 62 -12.53 -17.38 23.01
C ASP A 62 -12.45 -18.82 23.55
N ASP A 63 -11.76 -18.99 24.68
CA ASP A 63 -11.96 -20.15 25.56
C ASP A 63 -13.27 -19.91 26.35
N ASP A 64 -14.42 -20.02 25.69
CA ASP A 64 -15.70 -20.15 26.39
C ASP A 64 -16.09 -21.63 26.43
N GLU A 65 -15.65 -22.23 27.54
CA GLU A 65 -16.11 -23.49 28.08
C GLU A 65 -17.65 -23.49 28.19
N ALA A 66 -18.32 -24.34 27.42
CA ALA A 66 -19.68 -24.78 27.73
C ALA A 66 -19.71 -26.30 27.76
N ASP A 67 -19.31 -26.82 28.93
CA ASP A 67 -19.77 -28.10 29.45
C ASP A 67 -21.31 -28.09 29.44
N ALA A 68 -21.90 -28.96 28.60
CA ALA A 68 -23.27 -29.38 28.76
C ALA A 68 -23.36 -30.86 28.36
N SER A 69 -23.54 -31.67 29.39
CA SER A 69 -23.70 -33.12 29.45
C SER A 69 -24.62 -33.76 28.40
#